data_AF-A0A2V9XWQ7-F1
#
_entry.id   AF-A0A2V9XWQ7-F1
#
_cell.length_a   1.000
_cell.length_b   1.000
_cell.length_c   1.000
_cell.angle_alpha   90.00
_cell.angle_beta   90.00
_cell.angle_gamma   90.00
#
_symmetry.space_group_name_H-M   'P 1'
#
loop_
_entity.id
_entity.type
_entity.pdbx_description
1 polymer ?
#
loop_
_entity_poly.entity_id
_entity_poly.type
_entity_poly.pdbx_seq_one_letter_code
_entity_poly.pdbx_strand_id
1 'polypeptide(L)'
;MNLLLLGRGKTGSLVAEVAAERRHHARVIGAKDNIESVALTPENLAPFDTVIDFTAPHCVLSHIEACANAGKNMVVGTTGWYKEMDHVRTLVERHKTGFIYAANFSIGVNLFFDIARTAAAALNHDYSGQIFERHHAT
;
A
#
# COMPACT_ATOMS: atom_id res chain seq x y z
N MET A 1 12.53 4.46 -12.60
CA MET A 1 12.55 3.44 -11.53
C MET A 1 11.96 2.16 -12.08
N ASN A 2 12.44 1.04 -11.57
CA ASN A 2 11.89 -0.29 -11.77
C ASN A 2 10.95 -0.60 -10.59
N LEU A 3 9.65 -0.76 -10.88
CA LEU A 3 8.61 -1.00 -9.90
C LEU A 3 8.07 -2.42 -10.04
N LEU A 4 7.86 -3.08 -8.90
CA LEU A 4 7.13 -4.34 -8.82
C LEU A 4 5.77 -4.08 -8.19
N LEU A 5 4.68 -4.41 -8.89
CA LEU A 5 3.33 -4.27 -8.38
C LEU A 5 2.75 -5.64 -8.05
N LEU A 6 2.37 -5.82 -6.79
CA LEU A 6 1.68 -6.99 -6.29
C LEU A 6 0.17 -6.73 -6.36
N GLY A 7 -0.54 -7.57 -7.12
CA GLY A 7 -2.00 -7.47 -7.29
C GLY A 7 -2.40 -6.94 -8.67
N ARG A 8 -3.20 -7.74 -9.39
CA ARG A 8 -3.74 -7.41 -10.72
C ARG A 8 -5.20 -6.94 -10.67
N GLY A 9 -5.60 -6.32 -9.56
CA GLY A 9 -6.95 -5.75 -9.38
C GLY A 9 -7.11 -4.41 -10.10
N LYS A 10 -8.29 -3.79 -9.96
CA LYS A 10 -8.58 -2.46 -10.55
C LYS A 10 -7.50 -1.43 -10.20
N THR A 11 -7.14 -1.32 -8.92
CA THR A 11 -6.12 -0.36 -8.44
C THR A 11 -4.72 -0.71 -8.93
N GLY A 12 -4.29 -1.97 -8.80
CA GLY A 12 -2.95 -2.39 -9.23
C GLY A 12 -2.70 -2.16 -10.72
N SER A 13 -3.69 -2.44 -11.57
CA SER A 13 -3.62 -2.18 -13.01
C SER A 13 -3.51 -0.68 -13.32
N LEU A 14 -4.31 0.16 -12.66
CA LEU A 14 -4.25 1.61 -12.84
C LEU A 14 -2.89 2.18 -12.40
N VAL A 15 -2.31 1.67 -11.31
CA VAL A 15 -0.98 2.11 -10.87
C VAL A 15 0.10 1.71 -11.88
N ALA A 16 0.00 0.53 -12.50
CA ALA A 16 0.94 0.12 -13.56
C ALA A 16 0.85 1.02 -14.80
N GLU A 17 -0.36 1.37 -15.21
CA GLU A 17 -0.63 2.30 -16.32
C GLU A 17 0.00 3.67 -16.06
N VAL A 18 -0.32 4.29 -14.91
CA VAL A 18 0.23 5.60 -14.52
C VAL A 18 1.76 5.55 -14.36
N ALA A 19 2.31 4.43 -13.86
CA ALA A 19 3.75 4.25 -13.78
C ALA A 19 4.40 4.26 -15.16
N ALA A 20 3.80 3.58 -16.15
CA ALA A 20 4.28 3.57 -17.53
C ALA A 20 4.20 4.96 -18.19
N GLU A 21 3.09 5.68 -18.01
CA GLU A 21 2.92 7.06 -18.48
C GLU A 21 4.02 8.00 -17.95
N ARG A 22 4.43 7.78 -16.69
CA ARG A 22 5.50 8.53 -16.03
C ARG A 22 6.91 8.02 -16.36
N ARG A 23 7.05 7.10 -17.31
CA ARG A 23 8.33 6.50 -17.76
C ARG A 23 9.03 5.67 -16.67
N HIS A 24 8.26 5.04 -15.78
CA HIS A 24 8.76 3.97 -14.92
C HIS A 24 8.54 2.61 -15.59
N HIS A 25 9.43 1.66 -15.32
CA HIS A 25 9.25 0.27 -15.74
C HIS A 25 8.47 -0.46 -14.64
N ALA A 26 7.24 -0.88 -14.92
CA ALA A 26 6.37 -1.55 -13.96
C ALA A 26 6.11 -3.01 -14.37
N ARG A 27 6.46 -3.97 -13.50
CA ARG A 27 6.06 -5.36 -13.64
C ARG A 27 4.94 -5.66 -12.67
N VAL A 28 3.86 -6.26 -13.15
CA VAL A 28 2.72 -6.69 -12.32
C VAL A 28 2.76 -8.19 -12.12
N ILE A 29 2.60 -8.65 -10.88
CA ILE A 29 2.41 -10.06 -10.52
C ILE A 29 1.06 -10.23 -9.84
N GLY A 30 0.28 -11.21 -10.32
CA GLY A 30 -1.01 -11.56 -9.73
C GLY A 30 -0.88 -12.64 -8.67
N ALA A 31 -1.96 -12.89 -7.93
CA ALA A 31 -1.98 -13.94 -6.89
C ALA A 31 -1.60 -15.34 -7.41
N LYS A 32 -1.95 -15.66 -8.66
CA LYS A 32 -1.58 -16.95 -9.30
C LYS A 32 -0.09 -17.07 -9.56
N ASP A 33 0.60 -15.95 -9.75
CA ASP A 33 2.02 -15.89 -10.08
C ASP A 33 2.89 -15.77 -8.80
N ASN A 34 2.27 -15.60 -7.63
CA ASN A 34 2.92 -15.37 -6.34
C ASN A 34 2.18 -16.07 -5.19
N ILE A 35 1.93 -17.38 -5.33
CA ILE A 35 1.32 -18.20 -4.29
C ILE A 35 2.26 -18.22 -3.08
N GLU A 36 1.75 -17.92 -1.88
CA GLU A 36 2.54 -17.90 -0.64
C GLU A 36 3.84 -17.09 -0.72
N SER A 37 3.86 -16.02 -1.53
CA SER A 37 5.03 -15.12 -1.66
C SER A 37 6.28 -15.77 -2.27
N VAL A 38 6.18 -16.96 -2.87
CA VAL A 38 7.33 -17.71 -3.40
C VAL A 38 8.05 -16.99 -4.55
N ALA A 39 7.39 -16.07 -5.24
CA ALA A 39 8.02 -15.31 -6.32
C ALA A 39 8.90 -14.16 -5.81
N LEU A 40 8.82 -13.81 -4.52
CA LEU A 40 9.53 -12.68 -3.90
C LEU A 40 10.90 -13.10 -3.33
N THR A 41 11.69 -13.84 -4.11
CA THR A 41 13.08 -14.17 -3.73
C THR A 41 14.00 -12.95 -3.92
N PRO A 42 15.15 -12.89 -3.23
CA PRO A 42 16.13 -11.82 -3.43
C PRO A 42 16.53 -11.61 -4.90
N GLU A 43 16.69 -12.70 -5.66
CA GLU A 43 17.05 -12.66 -7.08
C GLU A 43 15.94 -12.03 -7.93
N ASN A 44 14.70 -12.41 -7.67
CA ASN A 44 13.54 -11.86 -8.39
C ASN A 44 13.26 -10.40 -8.01
N LEU A 45 13.60 -10.01 -6.78
CA LEU A 45 13.44 -8.64 -6.29
C LEU A 45 14.60 -7.74 -6.73
N ALA A 46 15.79 -8.27 -6.97
CA ALA A 46 17.01 -7.53 -7.27
C ALA A 46 16.83 -6.41 -8.34
N PRO A 47 16.14 -6.63 -9.47
CA PRO A 47 15.99 -5.63 -10.53
C PRO A 47 15.10 -4.43 -10.16
N PHE A 48 14.32 -4.51 -9.08
CA PHE A 48 13.31 -3.51 -8.71
C PHE A 48 13.83 -2.57 -7.62
N ASP A 49 13.50 -1.28 -7.76
CA ASP A 49 13.84 -0.24 -6.78
C ASP A 49 12.85 -0.23 -5.61
N THR A 50 11.57 -0.46 -5.91
CA THR A 50 10.46 -0.38 -4.95
C THR A 50 9.35 -1.37 -5.31
N VAL A 51 8.69 -1.91 -4.29
CA VAL A 51 7.52 -2.79 -4.40
C VAL A 51 6.25 -2.04 -3.96
N ILE A 52 5.15 -2.20 -4.70
CA ILE A 52 3.84 -1.61 -4.39
C ILE A 52 2.82 -2.74 -4.22
N ASP A 53 2.08 -2.74 -3.12
CA ASP A 53 1.14 -3.80 -2.75
C ASP A 53 -0.31 -3.32 -2.73
N PHE A 54 -1.12 -3.89 -3.64
CA PHE A 54 -2.58 -3.81 -3.68
C PHE A 54 -3.17 -5.22 -3.81
N THR A 55 -2.78 -6.11 -2.90
CA THR A 55 -3.27 -7.49 -2.76
C THR A 55 -4.33 -7.64 -1.66
N ALA A 56 -4.40 -8.80 -1.02
CA ALA A 56 -5.35 -9.12 0.05
C ALA A 56 -4.68 -9.07 1.43
N PRO A 57 -5.41 -8.74 2.52
CA PRO A 57 -4.82 -8.52 3.83
C PRO A 57 -3.93 -9.66 4.34
N HIS A 58 -4.31 -10.91 4.07
CA HIS A 58 -3.58 -12.10 4.51
C HIS A 58 -2.24 -12.33 3.78
N CYS A 59 -2.02 -11.69 2.62
CA CYS A 59 -0.77 -11.80 1.87
C CYS A 59 0.27 -10.76 2.29
N VAL A 60 -0.18 -9.62 2.84
CA VAL A 60 0.66 -8.44 3.04
C VAL A 60 1.86 -8.74 3.93
N LEU A 61 1.66 -9.44 5.05
CA LEU A 61 2.74 -9.70 6.01
C LEU A 61 3.92 -10.45 5.36
N SER A 62 3.63 -11.53 4.62
CA SER A 62 4.68 -12.31 3.96
C SER A 62 5.34 -11.55 2.81
N HIS A 63 4.63 -10.66 2.13
CA HIS A 63 5.24 -9.74 1.16
C HIS A 63 6.20 -8.76 1.84
N ILE A 64 5.81 -8.17 2.98
CA ILE A 64 6.65 -7.24 3.73
C ILE A 64 7.92 -7.95 4.20
N GLU A 65 7.79 -9.14 4.76
CA GLU A 65 8.93 -9.96 5.20
C GLU A 65 9.91 -10.25 4.07
N ALA A 66 9.40 -10.73 2.92
CA ALA A 66 10.24 -11.00 1.75
C ALA A 66 10.96 -9.74 1.24
N CYS A 67 10.23 -8.63 1.13
CA CYS A 67 10.77 -7.37 0.61
C CYS A 67 11.81 -6.75 1.57
N ALA A 68 11.53 -6.72 2.87
CA ALA A 68 12.46 -6.18 3.86
C ALA A 68 13.75 -7.01 3.94
N ASN A 69 13.63 -8.35 3.95
CA ASN A 69 14.78 -9.25 3.94
C ASN A 69 15.65 -9.06 2.68
N ALA A 70 15.05 -8.73 1.53
CA ALA A 70 15.75 -8.39 0.30
C ALA A 70 16.21 -6.92 0.21
N GLY A 71 16.04 -6.12 1.27
CA GLY A 71 16.43 -4.71 1.31
C GLY A 71 15.61 -3.81 0.40
N LYS A 72 14.36 -4.17 0.10
CA LYS A 72 13.49 -3.42 -0.83
C LYS A 72 12.54 -2.49 -0.08
N ASN A 73 12.40 -1.29 -0.63
CA ASN A 73 11.40 -0.32 -0.18
C ASN A 73 10.01 -0.78 -0.60
N MET A 74 9.00 -0.47 0.23
CA MET A 74 7.64 -0.92 -0.02
C MET A 74 6.60 0.18 0.20
N VAL A 75 5.58 0.19 -0.66
CA VAL A 75 4.36 1.01 -0.53
C VAL A 75 3.17 0.07 -0.42
N VAL A 76 2.42 0.13 0.67
CA VAL A 76 1.29 -0.78 0.94
C VAL A 76 -0.02 -0.01 0.95
N GLY A 77 -0.88 -0.29 -0.03
CA GLY A 77 -2.25 0.22 -0.08
C GLY A 77 -3.33 -0.80 0.27
N THR A 78 -2.96 -2.06 0.44
CA THR A 78 -3.84 -3.05 1.05
C THR A 78 -4.11 -2.70 2.51
N THR A 79 -5.37 -2.77 2.92
CA THR A 79 -5.83 -2.50 4.29
C THR A 79 -5.95 -3.80 5.09
N GLY A 80 -6.25 -3.72 6.40
CA GLY A 80 -6.64 -4.90 7.18
C GLY A 80 -5.51 -5.76 7.76
N TRP A 81 -4.24 -5.38 7.58
CA TRP A 81 -3.07 -6.06 8.15
C TRP A 81 -2.51 -5.39 9.41
N TYR A 82 -3.13 -4.30 9.88
CA TYR A 82 -2.60 -3.41 10.93
C TYR A 82 -2.41 -4.05 12.32
N LYS A 83 -2.83 -5.31 12.52
CA LYS A 83 -2.51 -6.06 13.74
C LYS A 83 -1.01 -6.37 13.85
N GLU A 84 -0.31 -6.37 12.71
CA GLU A 84 1.12 -6.72 12.60
C GLU A 84 2.05 -5.50 12.64
N MET A 85 1.52 -4.30 12.94
CA MET A 85 2.25 -3.03 12.79
C MET A 85 3.58 -2.98 13.57
N ASP A 86 3.62 -3.52 14.78
CA ASP A 86 4.83 -3.49 15.62
C ASP A 86 5.93 -4.42 15.07
N HIS A 87 5.53 -5.58 14.54
CA HIS A 87 6.44 -6.50 13.86
C HIS A 87 7.00 -5.87 12.58
N VAL A 88 6.12 -5.29 11.75
CA VAL A 88 6.51 -4.59 10.52
C VAL A 88 7.47 -3.44 10.81
N ARG A 89 7.20 -2.63 11.84
CA ARG A 89 8.11 -1.54 12.27
C ARG A 89 9.50 -2.08 12.59
N THR A 90 9.58 -3.10 13.45
CA THR A 90 10.84 -3.71 13.87
C THR A 90 11.64 -4.24 12.68
N LEU A 91 10.94 -4.87 11.74
CA LEU A 91 11.53 -5.43 10.52
C LEU A 91 12.07 -4.33 9.59
N VAL A 92 11.27 -3.30 9.31
CA VAL A 92 11.67 -2.16 8.46
C VAL A 92 12.89 -1.44 9.04
N GLU A 93 12.89 -1.18 10.36
CA GLU A 93 14.01 -0.55 11.05
C GLU A 93 15.29 -1.42 11.01
N ARG A 94 15.16 -2.74 11.24
CA ARG A 94 16.27 -3.69 11.18
C ARG A 94 16.93 -3.70 9.80
N HIS A 95 16.14 -3.75 8.73
CA HIS A 95 16.63 -3.83 7.36
C HIS A 95 16.91 -2.46 6.72
N LYS A 96 16.59 -1.37 7.42
CA LYS A 96 16.77 0.03 6.97
C LYS A 96 16.09 0.29 5.63
N THR A 97 14.92 -0.29 5.42
CA THR A 97 14.12 -0.06 4.21
C THR A 97 13.15 1.10 4.40
N GLY A 98 12.76 1.73 3.31
CA GLY A 98 11.66 2.69 3.27
C GLY A 98 10.33 1.97 3.23
N PHE A 99 9.38 2.44 4.05
CA PHE A 99 8.05 1.85 4.14
C PHE A 99 6.98 2.94 4.21
N ILE A 100 6.04 2.92 3.27
CA ILE A 100 4.87 3.80 3.26
C ILE A 100 3.63 2.92 3.25
N TYR A 101 2.67 3.23 4.12
CA TYR A 101 1.35 2.62 4.06
C TYR A 101 0.26 3.66 4.27
N ALA A 102 -0.88 3.45 3.62
CA ALA A 102 -2.06 4.28 3.83
C ALA A 102 -3.33 3.52 3.46
N ALA A 103 -4.40 3.75 4.21
CA ALA A 103 -5.74 3.29 3.83
C ALA A 103 -6.29 4.06 2.60
N ASN A 104 -5.73 5.24 2.32
CA ASN A 104 -6.10 6.07 1.19
C ASN A 104 -4.90 6.92 0.72
N PHE A 105 -4.55 6.82 -0.57
CA PHE A 105 -3.45 7.59 -1.19
C PHE A 105 -3.91 8.90 -1.85
N SER A 106 -5.20 9.23 -1.79
CA SER A 106 -5.70 10.52 -2.28
C SER A 106 -5.25 11.65 -1.37
N ILE A 107 -4.50 12.60 -1.94
CA ILE A 107 -4.09 13.82 -1.26
C ILE A 107 -5.33 14.59 -0.77
N GLY A 108 -6.37 14.67 -1.61
CA GLY A 108 -7.61 15.37 -1.27
C GLY A 108 -8.35 14.74 -0.08
N VAL A 109 -8.37 13.42 0.03
CA VAL A 109 -8.99 12.73 1.18
C VAL A 109 -8.18 12.94 2.46
N ASN A 110 -6.85 12.83 2.38
CA ASN A 110 -5.99 13.07 3.54
C ASN A 110 -6.11 14.53 4.02
N LEU A 111 -6.12 15.50 3.10
CA LEU A 111 -6.37 16.90 3.43
C LEU A 111 -7.77 17.12 4.03
N PHE A 112 -8.79 16.45 3.48
CA PHE A 112 -10.14 16.53 4.01
C PHE A 112 -10.22 16.02 5.45
N PHE A 113 -9.49 14.96 5.81
CA PHE A 113 -9.43 14.50 7.20
C PHE A 113 -8.85 15.55 8.15
N ASP A 114 -7.83 16.29 7.73
CA ASP A 114 -7.27 17.37 8.55
C ASP A 114 -8.24 18.53 8.68
N ILE A 115 -8.91 18.93 7.59
CA ILE A 115 -9.97 19.95 7.62
C ILE A 115 -11.11 19.53 8.56
N ALA A 116 -11.58 18.29 8.44
CA ALA A 116 -12.64 17.75 9.27
C ALA A 116 -12.24 17.73 10.75
N ARG A 117 -11.00 17.36 11.07
CA ARG A 117 -10.47 17.39 12.45
C ARG A 117 -10.43 18.81 13.01
N THR A 118 -9.96 19.78 12.22
CA THR A 118 -9.91 21.19 12.64
C THR A 118 -11.31 21.77 12.81
N ALA A 119 -12.22 21.51 11.86
CA ALA A 119 -13.61 21.97 11.94
C ALA A 119 -14.32 21.36 13.15
N ALA A 120 -14.16 20.06 13.40
CA ALA A 120 -14.77 19.38 14.54
C ALA A 120 -14.34 19.99 15.88
N ALA A 121 -13.09 20.43 16.03
CA ALA A 121 -12.61 21.09 17.24
C ALA A 121 -13.21 22.49 17.45
N ALA A 122 -13.66 23.16 16.38
CA ALA A 122 -14.26 24.50 16.43
C ALA A 122 -15.80 24.46 16.55
N LEU A 123 -16.43 23.33 16.25
CA LEU A 123 -17.87 23.13 16.38
C LEU A 123 -18.22 22.78 17.84
N ASN A 124 -19.12 23.56 18.46
CA ASN A 124 -19.59 23.35 19.83
C ASN A 124 -20.44 22.06 19.98
N HIS A 125 -20.74 21.69 21.23
CA HIS A 125 -21.43 20.46 21.63
C HIS A 125 -22.85 20.22 21.04
N ASP A 126 -23.44 21.18 20.33
CA ASP A 126 -24.80 21.08 19.77
C ASP A 126 -24.84 20.54 18.32
N TYR A 127 -23.67 20.19 17.73
CA TYR A 127 -23.60 19.61 16.39
C TYR A 127 -23.56 18.08 16.43
N SER A 128 -24.31 17.43 15.53
CA SER A 128 -24.23 15.98 15.29
C SER A 128 -23.46 15.68 14.00
N GLY A 129 -22.41 14.87 14.09
CA GLY A 129 -21.66 14.42 12.91
C GLY A 129 -22.33 13.24 12.21
N GLN A 130 -22.44 13.29 10.88
CA GLN A 130 -22.93 12.19 10.05
C GLN A 130 -22.02 12.00 8.83
N ILE A 131 -21.78 10.76 8.44
CA ILE A 131 -21.00 10.40 7.25
C ILE A 131 -21.89 9.58 6.33
N PHE A 132 -21.96 10.00 5.06
CA PHE A 132 -22.63 9.27 4.00
C PHE A 132 -21.58 8.89 2.95
N GLU A 133 -21.54 7.62 2.59
CA GLU A 133 -20.60 7.10 1.61
C GLU A 133 -21.35 6.22 0.60
N ARG A 134 -20.88 6.22 -0.66
CA ARG A 134 -21.49 5.47 -1.75
C ARG A 134 -20.40 4.93 -2.65
N HIS A 135 -20.38 3.60 -2.79
CA HIS A 135 -19.50 2.89 -3.69
C HIS A 135 -20.28 2.38 -4.91
N HIS A 136 -19.58 2.05 -5.98
CA HIS A 136 -20.18 1.35 -7.11
C HIS A 136 -20.68 -0.02 -6.64
N ALA A 137 -21.95 -0.34 -6.94
CA ALA A 137 -22.40 -1.73 -6.95
C ALA A 137 -21.55 -2.41 -8.03
N THR A 138 -20.73 -3.37 -7.63
CA THR A 138 -19.76 -4.05 -8.49
C THR A 138 -20.27 -4.37 -9.89
#